data_AF-A0A956BF73-F1
#
_entry.id   AF-A0A956BF73-F1
#
_cell.length_a   1.000
_cell.length_b   1.000
_cell.length_c   1.000
_cell.angle_alpha   90.00
_cell.angle_beta   90.00
_cell.angle_gamma   90.00
#
_symmetry.space_group_name_H-M   'P 1'
#
loop_
_entity.id
_entity.type
_entity.pdbx_description
1 polymer ?
#
loop_
_entity_poly.entity_id
_entity_poly.type
_entity_poly.pdbx_seq_one_letter_code
_entity_poly.pdbx_strand_id
1 'polypeptide(L)'
;YAFQYAQKHGRKRVSIIHKANIMKLTDGLFMRTAKAVAAEYPDIECDTYIVDAACMHMVIRPERYDVLLTGNMYGDILSALAAGMVGGVAQPGIAIGDEAVIFESLQHRDSPEDSGPLALLNPAYHMLVHLGEKEAADRLWDALEGACADGDLADTKAIFSKLSARLQ
;
A
#
# COMPACT_ATOMS: atom_id res chain seq x y z
N TYR A 1 -13.29 -2.39 -7.66
CA TYR A 1 -11.84 -2.44 -7.42
C TYR A 1 -11.47 -3.13 -6.10
N ALA A 2 -11.66 -2.52 -4.91
CA ALA A 2 -11.14 -3.08 -3.65
C ALA A 2 -11.56 -4.53 -3.34
N PHE A 3 -12.85 -4.88 -3.54
CA PHE A 3 -13.32 -6.26 -3.37
C PHE A 3 -12.75 -7.25 -4.39
N GLN A 4 -12.60 -6.83 -5.65
CA GLN A 4 -11.95 -7.64 -6.68
C GLN A 4 -10.46 -7.86 -6.37
N TYR A 5 -9.77 -6.82 -5.89
CA TYR A 5 -8.41 -6.92 -5.40
C TYR A 5 -8.31 -7.93 -4.26
N ALA A 6 -9.21 -7.82 -3.27
CA ALA A 6 -9.24 -8.74 -2.15
C ALA A 6 -9.43 -10.21 -2.60
N GLN A 7 -10.39 -10.46 -3.49
CA GLN A 7 -10.63 -11.80 -4.05
C GLN A 7 -9.41 -12.34 -4.81
N LYS A 8 -8.82 -11.53 -5.70
CA LYS A 8 -7.67 -11.93 -6.52
C LYS A 8 -6.44 -12.27 -5.68
N HIS A 9 -6.25 -11.56 -4.56
CA HIS A 9 -5.10 -11.73 -3.67
C HIS A 9 -5.39 -12.62 -2.45
N GLY A 10 -6.52 -13.34 -2.43
CA GLY A 10 -6.88 -14.25 -1.34
C GLY A 10 -7.09 -13.57 0.01
N ARG A 11 -7.40 -12.27 -0.01
CA ARG A 11 -7.70 -11.44 1.17
C ARG A 11 -9.12 -11.72 1.61
N LYS A 12 -9.34 -11.72 2.93
CA LYS A 12 -10.60 -12.18 3.52
C LYS A 12 -11.49 -11.07 4.01
N ARG A 13 -10.96 -9.85 4.16
CA ARG A 13 -11.68 -8.73 4.77
C ARG A 13 -11.41 -7.40 4.06
N VAL A 14 -12.46 -6.63 3.83
CA VAL A 14 -12.41 -5.24 3.37
C VAL A 14 -13.07 -4.35 4.43
N SER A 15 -12.30 -3.43 5.00
CA SER A 15 -12.77 -2.48 6.00
C SER A 15 -13.01 -1.11 5.37
N ILE A 16 -14.26 -0.65 5.36
CA ILE A 16 -14.66 0.65 4.82
C ILE A 16 -14.45 1.72 5.89
N ILE A 17 -13.59 2.70 5.60
CA ILE A 17 -13.25 3.78 6.52
C ILE A 17 -13.93 5.08 6.08
N HIS A 18 -14.61 5.75 7.02
CA HIS A 18 -15.42 6.93 6.72
C HIS A 18 -15.59 7.83 7.96
N LYS A 19 -16.32 8.94 7.83
CA LYS A 19 -16.76 9.81 8.92
C LYS A 19 -18.22 10.24 8.73
N ALA A 20 -19.08 9.29 8.37
CA ALA A 20 -20.49 9.52 8.04
C ALA A 20 -21.33 10.02 9.24
N ASN A 21 -20.83 9.92 10.47
CA ASN A 21 -21.46 10.56 11.64
C ASN A 21 -21.42 12.10 11.56
N ILE A 22 -20.39 12.67 10.92
CA ILE A 22 -20.25 14.10 10.66
C ILE A 22 -20.64 14.42 9.21
N MET A 23 -20.00 13.77 8.24
CA MET A 23 -20.22 13.99 6.81
C MET A 23 -21.33 13.08 6.27
N LYS A 24 -22.56 13.36 6.69
CA LYS A 24 -23.72 12.47 6.44
C LYS A 24 -24.03 12.23 4.96
N LEU A 25 -23.78 13.22 4.10
CA LEU A 25 -24.12 13.12 2.68
C LEU A 25 -23.03 12.43 1.87
N THR A 26 -21.81 12.96 1.89
CA THR A 26 -20.67 12.45 1.12
C THR A 26 -20.26 11.07 1.60
N ASP A 27 -19.91 10.94 2.87
CA ASP A 27 -19.46 9.67 3.43
C ASP A 27 -20.60 8.69 3.63
N GLY A 28 -21.81 9.20 3.85
CA GLY A 28 -23.01 8.35 3.86
C GLY A 28 -23.27 7.73 2.48
N LEU A 29 -23.10 8.49 1.39
CA LEU A 29 -23.18 7.96 0.03
C LEU A 29 -22.08 6.93 -0.21
N PHE A 30 -20.82 7.29 0.07
CA PHE A 30 -19.68 6.38 -0.06
C PHE A 30 -19.89 5.05 0.67
N MET A 31 -20.28 5.10 1.94
CA MET A 31 -20.53 3.90 2.74
C MET A 31 -21.67 3.05 2.17
N ARG A 32 -22.78 3.67 1.74
CA ARG A 32 -23.91 2.92 1.15
C ARG A 32 -23.50 2.24 -0.16
N THR A 33 -22.79 2.95 -1.03
CA THR A 33 -22.30 2.39 -2.30
C THR A 33 -21.32 1.25 -2.05
N ALA A 34 -20.36 1.43 -1.14
CA ALA A 34 -19.40 0.39 -0.79
C ALA A 34 -20.07 -0.86 -0.21
N LYS A 35 -21.10 -0.70 0.65
CA LYS A 35 -21.91 -1.81 1.17
C LYS A 35 -22.75 -2.50 0.10
N ALA A 36 -23.29 -1.75 -0.85
CA ALA A 36 -24.05 -2.33 -1.96
C ALA A 36 -23.16 -3.23 -2.81
N VAL A 37 -21.94 -2.78 -3.14
CA VAL A 37 -20.95 -3.58 -3.86
C VAL A 37 -20.49 -4.78 -3.02
N ALA A 38 -20.33 -4.62 -1.70
CA ALA A 38 -19.95 -5.72 -0.81
C ALA A 38 -20.91 -6.92 -0.88
N ALA A 39 -22.21 -6.68 -1.13
CA ALA A 39 -23.20 -7.74 -1.27
C ALA A 39 -22.96 -8.66 -2.48
N GLU A 40 -22.18 -8.21 -3.46
CA GLU A 40 -21.77 -9.00 -4.63
C GLU A 40 -20.57 -9.92 -4.32
N TYR A 41 -19.93 -9.79 -3.15
CA TYR A 41 -18.75 -10.56 -2.74
C TYR A 41 -18.99 -11.22 -1.36
N PRO A 42 -19.88 -12.23 -1.27
CA PRO A 42 -20.29 -12.83 0.00
C PRO A 42 -19.15 -13.54 0.75
N ASP A 43 -18.09 -13.93 0.03
CA ASP A 43 -16.92 -14.60 0.61
C ASP A 43 -15.94 -13.64 1.31
N ILE A 44 -16.17 -12.33 1.22
CA ILE A 44 -15.30 -11.30 1.80
C ILE A 44 -16.03 -10.62 2.95
N GLU A 45 -15.46 -10.68 4.15
CA GLU A 45 -15.98 -9.94 5.30
C GLU A 45 -15.91 -8.44 5.03
N CYS A 46 -17.00 -7.72 5.31
CA CYS A 46 -17.10 -6.29 5.11
C CYS A 46 -17.50 -5.58 6.40
N ASP A 47 -16.57 -4.81 6.96
CA ASP A 47 -16.78 -4.01 8.17
C ASP A 47 -16.73 -2.51 7.86
N THR A 48 -17.30 -1.69 8.76
CA THR A 48 -17.22 -0.23 8.67
C THR A 48 -16.61 0.37 9.93
N TYR A 49 -15.69 1.32 9.76
CA TYR A 49 -15.10 2.07 10.86
C TYR A 49 -15.14 3.57 10.61
N ILE A 50 -15.33 4.33 11.69
CA ILE A 50 -15.04 5.76 11.67
C ILE A 50 -13.53 6.00 11.67
N VAL A 51 -13.05 7.00 10.92
CA VAL A 51 -11.61 7.20 10.64
C VAL A 51 -10.76 7.39 11.90
N ASP A 52 -11.29 8.05 12.94
CA ASP A 52 -10.63 8.22 14.23
C ASP A 52 -10.42 6.89 14.96
N ALA A 53 -11.45 6.02 14.99
CA ALA A 53 -11.33 4.68 15.55
C ALA A 53 -10.37 3.83 14.72
N ALA A 54 -10.40 3.97 13.39
CA ALA A 54 -9.48 3.27 12.50
C ALA A 54 -8.02 3.66 12.76
N CYS A 55 -7.70 4.96 12.85
CA CYS A 55 -6.35 5.42 13.20
C CYS A 55 -5.89 4.85 14.55
N MET A 56 -6.74 4.90 15.58
CA MET A 56 -6.42 4.35 16.90
C MET A 56 -6.16 2.84 16.83
N HIS A 57 -6.98 2.09 16.10
CA HIS A 57 -6.83 0.64 15.97
C HIS A 57 -5.63 0.25 15.11
N MET A 58 -5.27 1.02 14.08
CA MET A 58 -4.05 0.73 13.33
C MET A 58 -2.83 0.79 14.23
N VAL A 59 -2.76 1.73 15.17
CA VAL A 59 -1.63 1.84 16.10
C VAL A 59 -1.63 0.72 17.14
N ILE A 60 -2.80 0.39 17.72
CA ILE A 60 -2.88 -0.52 18.87
C ILE A 60 -2.98 -2.00 18.44
N ARG A 61 -3.66 -2.28 17.32
CA ARG A 61 -3.94 -3.63 16.78
C ARG A 61 -4.03 -3.62 15.24
N PRO A 62 -2.92 -3.35 14.53
CA PRO A 62 -2.91 -3.31 13.06
C PRO A 62 -3.32 -4.63 12.41
N GLU A 63 -3.08 -5.77 13.06
CA GLU A 63 -3.36 -7.13 12.59
C GLU A 63 -4.85 -7.42 12.32
N ARG A 64 -5.74 -6.53 12.77
CA ARG A 64 -7.17 -6.62 12.48
C ARG A 64 -7.52 -6.28 11.03
N TYR A 65 -6.67 -5.51 10.35
CA TYR A 65 -6.92 -5.00 9.00
C TYR A 65 -6.26 -5.87 7.93
N ASP A 66 -6.94 -6.01 6.79
CA ASP A 66 -6.45 -6.76 5.63
C ASP A 66 -6.47 -5.85 4.38
N VAL A 67 -7.66 -5.39 3.97
CA VAL A 67 -7.81 -4.34 2.93
C VAL A 67 -8.57 -3.15 3.50
N LEU A 68 -8.04 -1.94 3.34
CA LEU A 68 -8.71 -0.69 3.71
C LEU A 68 -9.31 -0.01 2.48
N LEU A 69 -10.61 0.29 2.52
CA LEU A 69 -11.30 1.06 1.50
C LEU A 69 -11.73 2.40 2.08
N THR A 70 -11.28 3.51 1.50
CA THR A 70 -11.53 4.84 2.05
C THR A 70 -11.57 5.91 0.96
N GLY A 71 -12.07 7.11 1.29
CA GLY A 71 -12.01 8.27 0.41
C GLY A 71 -10.60 8.87 0.33
N ASN A 72 -10.33 9.65 -0.72
CA ASN A 72 -8.98 10.16 -1.04
C ASN A 72 -8.24 10.78 0.16
N MET A 73 -8.86 11.77 0.82
CA MET A 73 -8.26 12.49 1.96
C MET A 73 -7.90 11.57 3.13
N TYR A 74 -8.74 10.58 3.43
CA TYR A 74 -8.48 9.62 4.49
C TYR A 74 -7.45 8.58 4.08
N GLY A 75 -7.42 8.23 2.78
CA GLY A 75 -6.40 7.38 2.19
C GLY A 75 -5.01 7.94 2.46
N ASP A 76 -4.78 9.21 2.11
CA ASP A 76 -3.52 9.92 2.30
C ASP A 76 -3.01 9.85 3.76
N ILE A 77 -3.87 10.17 4.73
CA ILE A 77 -3.54 10.13 6.17
C ILE A 77 -3.26 8.70 6.64
N LEU A 78 -4.12 7.74 6.28
CA LEU A 78 -3.98 6.36 6.74
C LEU A 78 -2.78 5.67 6.11
N SER A 79 -2.48 5.94 4.83
CA SER A 79 -1.29 5.41 4.15
C SER A 79 0.00 5.99 4.73
N ALA A 80 0.02 7.28 5.08
CA ALA A 80 1.16 7.88 5.75
C ALA A 80 1.38 7.29 7.16
N LEU A 81 0.28 7.09 7.91
CA LEU A 81 0.33 6.42 9.22
C LEU A 81 0.84 4.98 9.11
N ALA A 82 0.31 4.21 8.15
CA ALA A 82 0.75 2.84 7.89
C ALA A 82 2.23 2.79 7.51
N ALA A 83 2.68 3.69 6.63
CA ALA A 83 4.09 3.81 6.24
C ALA A 83 4.97 4.10 7.46
N GLY A 84 4.59 5.06 8.32
CA GLY A 84 5.31 5.39 9.54
C GLY A 84 5.43 4.21 10.52
N MET A 85 4.39 3.39 10.62
CA MET A 85 4.38 2.21 11.49
C MET A 85 5.34 1.10 11.05
N VAL A 86 5.61 0.99 9.74
CA VAL A 86 6.49 -0.06 9.18
C VAL A 86 7.94 0.42 8.94
N GLY A 87 8.32 1.58 9.50
CA GLY A 87 9.68 2.13 9.40
C GLY A 87 9.83 3.31 8.45
N GLY A 88 8.73 3.81 7.87
CA GLY A 88 8.65 5.12 7.24
C GLY A 88 9.27 5.25 5.85
N VAL A 89 10.05 4.29 5.35
CA VAL A 89 10.80 4.48 4.10
C VAL A 89 10.28 3.58 2.97
N ALA A 90 10.28 4.12 1.75
CA ALA A 90 10.14 3.39 0.48
C ALA A 90 8.86 2.54 0.31
N GLN A 91 7.72 3.02 0.82
CA GLN A 91 6.44 2.37 0.53
C GLN A 91 5.96 2.70 -0.89
N PRO A 92 5.46 1.71 -1.66
CA PRO A 92 5.06 1.92 -3.02
C PRO A 92 3.64 2.50 -3.10
N GLY A 93 3.46 3.49 -3.95
CA GLY A 93 2.18 4.03 -4.41
C GLY A 93 1.88 3.49 -5.79
N ILE A 94 0.64 3.04 -5.99
CA ILE A 94 0.18 2.52 -7.28
C ILE A 94 -1.13 3.22 -7.62
N ALA A 95 -1.09 4.13 -8.60
CA ALA A 95 -2.27 4.80 -9.12
C ALA A 95 -2.76 4.05 -10.36
N ILE A 96 -3.95 3.47 -10.25
CA ILE A 96 -4.52 2.58 -11.28
C ILE A 96 -5.69 3.30 -11.94
N GLY A 97 -5.56 3.54 -13.25
CA GLY A 97 -6.63 4.04 -14.11
C GLY A 97 -6.98 3.04 -15.22
N ASP A 98 -7.95 3.41 -16.05
CA ASP A 98 -8.45 2.55 -17.13
C ASP A 98 -7.45 2.45 -18.31
N GLU A 99 -6.67 3.52 -18.55
CA GLU A 99 -5.72 3.60 -19.67
C GLU A 99 -4.26 3.44 -19.25
N ALA A 100 -3.95 3.73 -17.99
CA ALA A 100 -2.58 3.76 -17.51
C ALA A 100 -2.50 3.38 -16.02
N VAL A 101 -1.33 2.85 -15.64
CA VAL A 101 -0.97 2.59 -14.25
C VAL A 101 0.35 3.29 -13.96
N ILE A 102 0.38 4.07 -12.87
CA ILE A 102 1.55 4.82 -12.43
C ILE A 102 2.05 4.19 -11.14
N PHE A 103 3.36 3.92 -11.09
CA PHE A 103 4.06 3.38 -9.93
C PHE A 103 5.01 4.43 -9.40
N GLU A 104 4.83 4.83 -8.14
CA GLU A 104 5.60 5.91 -7.51
C GLU A 104 5.95 5.57 -6.06
N SER A 105 6.87 6.33 -5.46
CA SER A 105 7.12 6.24 -4.02
C SER A 105 6.11 7.10 -3.27
N LEU A 106 5.50 6.59 -2.20
CA LEU A 106 4.60 7.36 -1.34
C LEU A 106 5.32 8.49 -0.59
N GLN A 107 6.63 8.35 -0.37
CA GLN A 107 7.43 9.41 0.23
C GLN A 107 8.46 9.91 -0.77
N HIS A 108 8.22 11.13 -1.24
CA HIS A 108 9.24 11.95 -1.87
C HIS A 108 9.96 12.68 -0.73
N ARG A 109 11.16 12.22 -0.34
CA ARG A 109 12.06 13.13 0.38
C ARG A 109 12.53 14.16 -0.64
N ASP A 110 12.42 15.44 -0.31
CA ASP A 110 12.64 16.59 -1.21
C ASP A 110 14.05 16.67 -1.85
N SER A 111 14.95 15.75 -1.50
CA SER A 111 16.30 15.66 -2.05
C SER A 111 16.55 14.25 -2.64
N PRO A 112 17.01 14.15 -3.91
CA PRO A 112 17.47 12.89 -4.52
C PRO A 112 18.61 12.20 -3.74
N GLU A 113 19.32 12.97 -2.92
CA GLU A 113 20.45 12.49 -2.11
C GLU A 113 19.99 11.75 -0.85
N ASP A 114 18.77 12.00 -0.38
CA ASP A 114 18.24 11.50 0.91
C ASP A 114 17.27 10.31 0.76
N SER A 115 16.88 9.94 -0.46
CA SER A 115 15.72 9.07 -0.69
C SER A 115 15.99 7.57 -0.79
N GLY A 116 17.25 7.11 -0.85
CA GLY A 116 17.52 5.66 -1.00
C GLY A 116 17.17 5.13 -2.40
N PRO A 117 17.89 4.16 -2.99
CA PRO A 117 17.43 3.52 -4.21
C PRO A 117 16.12 2.75 -3.98
N LEU A 118 15.85 2.34 -2.74
CA LEU A 118 14.67 1.58 -2.33
C LEU A 118 13.35 2.26 -2.70
N ALA A 119 13.30 3.61 -2.60
CA ALA A 119 12.10 4.37 -2.91
C ALA A 119 11.64 4.20 -4.36
N LEU A 120 12.57 3.98 -5.30
CA LEU A 120 12.25 3.74 -6.71
C LEU A 120 12.17 2.25 -7.04
N LEU A 121 12.98 1.42 -6.40
CA LEU A 121 13.03 -0.01 -6.68
C LEU A 121 11.80 -0.76 -6.21
N ASN A 122 11.20 -0.37 -5.08
CA ASN A 122 9.99 -1.03 -4.60
C ASN A 122 8.77 -0.79 -5.53
N PRO A 123 8.48 0.45 -5.98
CA PRO A 123 7.49 0.67 -7.04
C PRO A 123 7.85 -0.04 -8.36
N ALA A 124 9.12 -0.08 -8.74
CA ALA A 124 9.57 -0.78 -9.95
C ALA A 124 9.31 -2.30 -9.88
N TYR A 125 9.49 -2.91 -8.69
CA TYR A 125 9.08 -4.30 -8.47
C TYR A 125 7.58 -4.50 -8.77
N HIS A 126 6.72 -3.64 -8.22
CA HIS A 126 5.29 -3.72 -8.49
C HIS A 126 4.93 -3.49 -9.97
N MET A 127 5.69 -2.64 -10.67
CA MET A 127 5.55 -2.45 -12.12
C MET A 127 5.90 -3.73 -12.89
N LEU A 128 7.01 -4.40 -12.55
CA LEU A 128 7.40 -5.66 -13.21
C LEU A 128 6.35 -6.75 -12.97
N VAL A 129 5.81 -6.85 -11.75
CA VAL A 129 4.70 -7.75 -11.43
C VAL A 129 3.47 -7.43 -12.28
N HIS A 130 3.16 -6.14 -12.49
CA HIS A 130 2.03 -5.71 -13.33
C HIS A 130 2.24 -6.05 -14.82
N LEU A 131 3.46 -5.92 -15.34
CA LEU A 131 3.82 -6.25 -16.72
C LEU A 131 3.90 -7.77 -16.98
N GLY A 132 3.88 -8.61 -15.94
CA GLY A 132 4.05 -10.05 -16.06
C GLY A 132 5.51 -10.51 -16.19
N GLU A 133 6.46 -9.61 -15.95
CA GLU A 133 7.91 -9.86 -16.02
C GLU A 133 8.41 -10.56 -14.75
N LYS A 134 7.96 -11.82 -14.57
CA LYS A 134 8.14 -12.56 -13.32
C LYS A 134 9.61 -12.75 -12.93
N GLU A 135 10.46 -13.15 -13.87
CA GLU A 135 11.89 -13.42 -13.58
C GLU A 135 12.62 -12.15 -13.12
N ALA A 136 12.31 -11.00 -13.73
CA ALA A 136 12.88 -9.72 -13.32
C ALA A 136 12.34 -9.26 -11.96
N ALA A 137 11.03 -9.46 -11.72
CA ALA A 137 10.40 -9.14 -10.44
C ALA A 137 10.99 -9.97 -9.30
N ASP A 138 11.14 -11.28 -9.49
CA ASP A 138 11.68 -12.21 -8.48
C ASP A 138 13.14 -11.84 -8.14
N ARG A 139 13.99 -11.60 -9.15
CA ARG A 139 15.38 -11.16 -8.95
C ARG A 139 15.48 -9.84 -8.18
N LEU A 140 14.61 -8.89 -8.49
CA LEU A 140 14.58 -7.61 -7.78
C LEU A 140 14.12 -7.79 -6.35
N TRP A 141 13.09 -8.61 -6.11
CA TRP A 141 12.58 -8.90 -4.77
C TRP A 141 13.64 -9.57 -3.89
N ASP A 142 14.31 -10.61 -4.39
CA ASP A 142 15.38 -11.31 -3.65
C ASP A 142 16.52 -10.37 -3.27
N ALA A 143 16.88 -9.46 -4.19
CA ALA A 143 17.90 -8.46 -3.95
C ALA A 143 17.46 -7.46 -2.87
N LEU A 144 16.21 -6.97 -2.92
CA LEU A 144 15.63 -6.07 -1.92
C LEU A 144 15.54 -6.72 -0.54
N GLU A 145 14.96 -7.92 -0.45
CA GLU A 145 14.77 -8.65 0.79
C GLU A 145 16.11 -8.89 1.50
N GLY A 146 17.10 -9.38 0.76
CA GLY A 146 18.38 -9.64 1.38
C GLY A 146 19.18 -8.36 1.67
N ALA A 147 18.92 -7.21 1.02
CA ALA A 147 19.50 -5.93 1.42
C ALA A 147 18.91 -5.45 2.76
N CYS A 148 17.60 -5.66 2.96
CA CYS A 148 16.93 -5.42 4.24
C CYS A 148 17.46 -6.34 5.36
N ALA A 149 17.70 -7.62 5.07
CA ALA A 149 18.22 -8.59 6.04
C ALA A 149 19.63 -8.23 6.56
N ASP A 150 20.46 -7.58 5.73
CA ASP A 150 21.83 -7.19 6.08
C ASP A 150 21.90 -5.97 7.02
N GLY A 151 20.77 -5.34 7.37
CA GLY A 151 20.65 -4.42 8.51
C GLY A 151 21.12 -2.97 8.30
N ASP A 152 21.54 -2.56 7.11
CA ASP A 152 21.88 -1.17 6.80
C ASP A 152 21.04 -0.63 5.63
N LEU A 153 19.87 -0.11 5.99
CA LEU A 153 18.93 0.53 5.07
C LEU A 153 19.15 2.05 4.98
N ALA A 154 20.12 2.59 5.71
CA ALA A 154 20.45 4.02 5.74
C ALA A 154 21.50 4.39 4.68
N ASP A 155 22.43 3.48 4.37
CA ASP A 155 23.39 3.69 3.29
C ASP A 155 22.84 3.26 1.92
N THR A 156 22.10 4.18 1.33
CA THR A 156 21.65 4.22 -0.08
C THR A 156 22.69 3.67 -1.08
N LYS A 157 23.98 4.00 -0.93
CA LYS A 157 25.03 3.59 -1.87
C LYS A 157 25.49 2.16 -1.62
N ALA A 158 25.60 1.75 -0.35
CA ALA A 158 25.87 0.36 0.00
C ALA A 158 24.75 -0.57 -0.48
N ILE A 159 23.48 -0.14 -0.34
CA ILE A 159 22.32 -0.88 -0.85
C ILE A 159 22.39 -1.00 -2.37
N PHE A 160 22.63 0.09 -3.10
CA PHE A 160 22.74 0.04 -4.56
C PHE A 160 23.89 -0.85 -5.03
N SER A 161 25.04 -0.80 -4.37
CA SER A 161 26.19 -1.66 -4.67
C SER A 161 25.89 -3.15 -4.43
N LYS A 162 25.27 -3.48 -3.28
CA LYS A 162 24.83 -4.85 -2.95
C LYS A 162 23.77 -5.37 -3.93
N LEU A 163 22.79 -4.53 -4.27
CA LEU A 163 21.76 -4.86 -5.24
C LEU A 163 22.37 -5.11 -6.62
N SER A 164 23.28 -4.23 -7.07
CA SER A 164 23.97 -4.39 -8.35
C SER A 164 24.77 -5.70 -8.41
N ALA A 165 25.45 -6.08 -7.31
CA ALA A 165 26.18 -7.34 -7.23
C ALA A 165 25.28 -8.58 -7.23
N ARG A 166 24.04 -8.48 -6.74
CA ARG A 166 23.07 -9.59 -6.71
C ARG A 166 22.22 -9.70 -7.97
N LEU A 167 22.14 -8.61 -8.74
CA LEU A 167 21.45 -8.55 -10.03
C LEU A 167 22.36 -9.00 -11.19
N GLN A 168 23.65 -9.28 -11.00
CA GLN A 168 24.53 -9.87 -12.01
C GLN A 168 24.50 -11.40 -11.94
#